data_AF-A0A2E8WCU2-F1
#
_entry.id   AF-A0A2E8WCU2-F1
#
_cell.length_a   1.000
_cell.length_b   1.000
_cell.length_c   1.000
_cell.angle_alpha   90.00
_cell.angle_beta   90.00
_cell.angle_gamma   90.00
#
_symmetry.space_group_name_H-M   'P 1'
#
loop_
_entity.id
_entity.type
_entity.pdbx_description
1 polymer ?
#
loop_
_entity_poly.entity_id
_entity_poly.type
_entity_poly.pdbx_seq_one_letter_code
_entity_poly.pdbx_strand_id
1 'polypeptide(L)'
;MNADNDRTGGTDDRSALYSAGRKQCLDRAYILPMYRIKGYGTRIIRGVVHDAEGTGHSIKLQMLKINPARKLHERLGFVVTGTDGPHQVMQRTPPPRRSL
;
A
#
# COMPACT_ATOMS: atom_id res chain seq x y z
N MET A 1 -11.13 -36.16 38.50
CA MET A 1 -10.96 -36.08 37.04
C MET A 1 -12.01 -35.12 36.51
N ASN A 2 -11.78 -33.85 36.15
CA ASN A 2 -10.65 -32.91 36.16
C ASN A 2 -11.30 -31.57 36.60
N ALA A 3 -10.91 -31.00 37.74
CA ALA A 3 -9.86 -30.00 37.88
C ALA A 3 -10.13 -28.72 37.06
N ASP A 4 -10.63 -27.73 37.79
CA ASP A 4 -10.30 -26.31 37.74
C ASP A 4 -9.13 -25.92 36.83
N ASN A 5 -9.35 -24.92 35.98
CA ASN A 5 -8.32 -23.93 35.71
C ASN A 5 -8.97 -22.58 35.40
N ASP A 6 -9.40 -21.92 36.46
CA ASP A 6 -9.40 -20.46 36.54
C ASP A 6 -7.94 -19.99 36.54
N ARG A 7 -7.54 -19.19 35.54
CA ARG A 7 -6.37 -18.31 35.62
C ARG A 7 -6.38 -17.24 34.53
N THR A 8 -6.72 -16.04 34.99
CA THR A 8 -5.99 -14.78 34.74
C THR A 8 -5.86 -14.28 33.30
N GLY A 9 -6.58 -13.19 33.05
CA GLY A 9 -5.94 -11.87 33.00
C GLY A 9 -4.99 -11.62 31.85
N GLY A 10 -5.45 -10.84 30.88
CA GLY A 10 -4.60 -10.28 29.84
C GLY A 10 -5.43 -9.76 28.70
N THR A 11 -6.13 -8.64 28.92
CA THR A 11 -6.49 -7.73 27.83
C THR A 11 -5.18 -7.24 27.21
N ASP A 12 -4.60 -8.04 26.30
CA ASP A 12 -3.51 -7.59 25.44
C ASP A 12 -4.11 -6.75 24.32
N ASP A 13 -4.56 -5.57 24.76
CA ASP A 13 -5.03 -4.44 23.97
C ASP A 13 -3.83 -3.74 23.31
N ARG A 14 -3.01 -4.51 22.57
CA ARG A 14 -1.78 -4.02 21.91
C ARG A 14 -1.77 -4.15 20.40
N SER A 15 -2.82 -4.67 19.79
CA SER A 15 -2.96 -4.74 18.33
C SER A 15 -3.97 -3.75 17.75
N ALA A 16 -4.64 -2.96 18.60
CA ALA A 16 -5.63 -1.95 18.21
C ALA A 16 -5.04 -0.58 17.82
N LEU A 17 -3.76 -0.51 17.44
CA LEU A 17 -3.20 0.67 16.76
C LEU A 17 -3.13 0.44 15.24
N TYR A 18 -4.19 -0.14 14.67
CA TYR A 18 -4.53 0.21 13.30
C TYR A 18 -5.05 1.65 13.33
N SER A 19 -4.12 2.59 13.31
CA SER A 19 -4.40 3.93 12.81
C SER A 19 -5.22 3.74 11.54
N ALA A 20 -6.49 4.15 11.58
CA ALA A 20 -7.30 4.36 10.38
C ALA A 20 -6.71 5.56 9.62
N GLY A 21 -5.45 5.43 9.22
CA GLY A 21 -4.69 6.40 8.48
C GLY A 21 -5.42 6.62 7.17
N ARG A 22 -5.62 7.89 6.82
CA ARG A 22 -6.27 8.27 5.55
C ARG A 22 -5.51 7.60 4.42
N LYS A 23 -6.21 6.90 3.53
CA LYS A 23 -5.58 6.23 2.38
C LYS A 23 -5.57 7.21 1.21
N GLN A 24 -4.42 7.39 0.57
CA GLN A 24 -4.37 8.11 -0.69
C GLN A 24 -4.57 7.12 -1.84
N CYS A 25 -5.54 7.40 -2.70
CA CYS A 25 -5.90 6.55 -3.83
C CYS A 25 -5.54 7.26 -5.13
N LEU A 26 -4.78 6.60 -5.99
CA LEU A 26 -4.56 7.05 -7.36
C LEU A 26 -5.60 6.36 -8.25
N ASP A 27 -6.61 7.11 -8.70
CA ASP A 27 -7.71 6.58 -9.53
C ASP A 27 -7.22 6.25 -10.95
N ARG A 28 -6.66 7.24 -11.65
CA ARG A 28 -6.22 7.08 -13.05
C ARG A 28 -4.96 7.88 -13.35
N ALA A 29 -4.04 7.26 -14.07
CA ALA A 29 -2.87 7.91 -14.64
C ALA A 29 -2.61 7.36 -16.05
N TYR A 30 -2.52 8.25 -17.03
CA TYR A 30 -2.29 7.89 -18.43
C TYR A 30 -1.06 8.60 -18.98
N ILE A 31 -0.22 7.85 -19.69
CA ILE A 31 0.92 8.38 -20.45
C ILE A 31 0.71 7.97 -21.89
N LEU A 32 0.66 8.95 -22.80
CA LEU A 32 0.54 8.71 -24.23
C LEU A 32 1.69 7.79 -24.69
N PRO A 33 1.44 6.86 -25.63
CA PRO A 33 2.44 5.87 -26.06
C PRO A 33 3.82 6.47 -26.40
N MET A 34 3.84 7.61 -27.10
CA MET A 34 5.05 8.34 -27.51
C MET A 34 5.91 8.88 -26.34
N TYR A 35 5.37 8.90 -25.12
CA TYR A 35 6.06 9.33 -23.90
C TYR A 35 6.29 8.18 -22.91
N ARG A 36 5.96 6.94 -23.25
CA ARG A 36 6.26 5.76 -22.41
C ARG A 36 7.75 5.46 -22.41
N ILE A 37 8.21 4.70 -21.41
CA ILE A 37 9.63 4.29 -21.23
C ILE A 37 10.62 5.45 -21.00
N LYS A 38 10.18 6.72 -21.05
CA LYS A 38 11.01 7.92 -20.78
C LYS A 38 11.09 8.34 -19.30
N GLY A 39 10.62 7.49 -18.39
CA GLY A 39 10.72 7.72 -16.94
C GLY A 39 9.68 8.68 -16.34
N TYR A 40 8.78 9.30 -17.13
CA TYR A 40 7.75 10.21 -16.60
C TYR A 40 6.83 9.56 -15.57
N GLY A 41 6.37 8.33 -15.83
CA GLY A 41 5.55 7.58 -14.87
C GLY A 41 6.28 7.33 -13.56
N THR A 42 7.57 7.00 -13.62
CA THR A 42 8.41 6.87 -12.43
C THR A 42 8.47 8.16 -11.64
N ARG A 43 8.64 9.31 -12.32
CA ARG A 43 8.74 10.62 -11.66
C ARG A 43 7.44 11.01 -10.96
N ILE A 44 6.31 10.82 -11.63
CA ILE A 44 4.98 11.11 -11.08
C ILE A 44 4.71 10.24 -9.83
N ILE A 45 4.87 8.92 -9.96
CA ILE A 45 4.59 8.00 -8.86
C ILE A 45 5.56 8.23 -7.68
N ARG A 46 6.83 8.58 -7.94
CA ARG A 46 7.77 8.94 -6.88
C ARG A 46 7.34 10.19 -6.10
N GLY A 47 6.78 11.20 -6.76
CA GLY A 47 6.22 12.38 -6.09
C GLY A 47 5.09 11.98 -5.14
N VAL A 48 4.12 11.22 -5.64
CA VAL A 48 3.00 10.73 -4.81
C VAL A 48 3.49 9.89 -3.62
N VAL A 49 4.47 9.01 -3.84
CA VAL A 49 5.11 8.24 -2.77
C VAL A 49 5.77 9.15 -1.74
N HIS A 50 6.53 10.14 -2.17
CA HIS A 50 7.21 11.07 -1.27
C HIS A 50 6.21 11.82 -0.38
N ASP A 51 5.13 12.33 -0.97
CA ASP A 51 4.08 13.05 -0.23
C ASP A 51 3.34 12.13 0.76
N ALA A 52 3.07 10.89 0.35
CA ALA A 52 2.44 9.89 1.22
C ALA A 52 3.35 9.47 2.37
N GLU A 53 4.67 9.36 2.15
CA GLU A 53 5.66 9.08 3.20
C GLU A 53 5.75 10.23 4.20
N GLY A 54 5.81 11.48 3.73
CA GLY A 54 5.82 12.67 4.59
C GLY A 54 4.57 12.78 5.47
N THR A 55 3.45 12.23 5.02
CA THR A 55 2.17 12.22 5.75
C THR A 55 1.88 10.91 6.48
N GLY A 56 2.67 9.85 6.26
CA GLY A 56 2.50 8.55 6.92
C GLY A 56 1.29 7.76 6.40
N HIS A 57 0.85 8.03 5.18
CA HIS A 57 -0.30 7.39 4.55
C HIS A 57 0.10 6.27 3.59
N SER A 58 -0.67 5.18 3.58
CA SER A 58 -0.54 4.14 2.56
C SER A 58 -1.16 4.58 1.23
N ILE A 59 -0.54 4.15 0.14
CA ILE A 59 -1.04 4.38 -1.22
C ILE A 59 -1.65 3.10 -1.75
N LYS A 60 -2.85 3.20 -2.32
CA LYS A 60 -3.53 2.10 -3.01
C LYS A 60 -3.76 2.47 -4.48
N LEU A 61 -3.53 1.52 -5.38
CA LEU A 61 -3.87 1.64 -6.80
C LEU A 61 -4.56 0.37 -7.30
N GLN A 62 -5.44 0.55 -8.29
CA GLN A 62 -6.07 -0.52 -9.04
C GLN A 62 -5.58 -0.50 -10.47
N MET A 63 -5.23 -1.67 -11.01
CA MET A 63 -4.75 -1.80 -12.38
C MET A 63 -5.21 -3.10 -13.02
N LEU A 64 -5.36 -3.13 -14.35
CA LEU A 64 -5.62 -4.37 -15.08
C LEU A 64 -4.45 -5.35 -14.92
N LYS A 65 -4.76 -6.64 -14.77
CA LYS A 65 -3.75 -7.73 -14.68
C LYS A 65 -2.76 -7.74 -15.86
N ILE A 66 -3.23 -7.33 -17.05
CA ILE A 66 -2.45 -7.31 -18.29
C ILE A 66 -1.63 -6.02 -18.48
N ASN A 67 -1.72 -5.05 -17.57
CA ASN A 67 -1.04 -3.77 -17.75
C ASN A 67 0.49 -3.94 -17.56
N PRO A 68 1.31 -3.65 -18.59
CA PRO A 68 2.76 -3.85 -18.56
C PRO A 68 3.47 -2.97 -17.52
N ALA A 69 2.81 -1.92 -17.04
CA ALA A 69 3.33 -1.06 -15.97
C ALA A 69 3.40 -1.78 -14.60
N ARG A 70 2.94 -3.03 -14.47
CA ARG A 70 3.03 -3.79 -13.21
C ARG A 70 4.45 -3.78 -12.63
N LYS A 71 5.45 -4.09 -13.46
CA LYS A 71 6.87 -4.11 -13.07
C LYS A 71 7.36 -2.75 -12.56
N LEU A 72 6.83 -1.65 -13.07
CA LEU A 72 7.15 -0.31 -12.59
C LEU A 72 6.67 -0.12 -11.15
N HIS A 73 5.42 -0.50 -10.86
CA HIS A 73 4.85 -0.38 -9.52
C HIS A 73 5.59 -1.29 -8.52
N GLU A 74 5.90 -2.53 -8.90
CA GLU A 74 6.68 -3.46 -8.07
C GLU A 74 8.06 -2.90 -7.73
N ARG A 75 8.80 -2.36 -8.73
CA ARG A 75 10.08 -1.69 -8.50
C ARG A 75 9.97 -0.46 -7.59
N LEU A 76 8.82 0.18 -7.58
CA LEU A 76 8.49 1.29 -6.69
C LEU A 76 7.88 0.80 -5.37
N GLY A 77 8.09 -0.45 -4.97
CA GLY A 77 7.72 -0.94 -3.64
C GLY A 77 6.21 -1.17 -3.43
N PHE A 78 5.41 -1.17 -4.48
CA PHE A 78 4.02 -1.61 -4.40
C PHE A 78 3.96 -3.14 -4.42
N VAL A 79 3.10 -3.70 -3.57
CA VAL A 79 2.83 -5.14 -3.51
C VAL A 79 1.36 -5.42 -3.82
N VAL A 80 1.06 -6.56 -4.42
CA VAL A 80 -0.34 -6.96 -4.67
C VAL A 80 -1.00 -7.31 -3.35
N THR A 81 -2.12 -6.66 -3.04
CA THR A 81 -2.90 -6.91 -1.80
C THR A 81 -4.29 -7.47 -2.08
N GLY A 82 -4.65 -7.66 -3.35
CA GLY A 82 -5.93 -8.25 -3.73
C GLY A 82 -6.15 -8.28 -5.23
N THR A 83 -7.21 -8.96 -5.62
CA THR A 83 -7.67 -9.07 -7.00
C THR A 83 -9.17 -8.89 -7.05
N ASP A 84 -9.64 -8.19 -8.07
CA ASP A 84 -11.06 -7.93 -8.31
C ASP A 84 -11.34 -8.07 -9.81
N GLY A 85 -11.85 -9.24 -10.20
CA GLY A 85 -12.06 -9.61 -11.60
C GLY A 85 -10.79 -9.45 -12.46
N PRO A 86 -10.80 -8.60 -13.51
CA PRO A 86 -9.63 -8.34 -14.35
C PRO A 86 -8.61 -7.40 -13.69
N HIS A 87 -8.93 -6.83 -12.53
CA HIS A 87 -8.07 -5.89 -11.82
C HIS A 87 -7.23 -6.57 -10.73
N GLN A 88 -6.08 -5.97 -10.47
CA GLN A 88 -5.24 -6.18 -9.31
C GLN A 88 -5.22 -4.91 -8.48
N VAL A 89 -5.31 -5.10 -7.17
CA VAL A 89 -5.10 -4.06 -6.18
C VAL A 89 -3.65 -4.15 -5.72
N MET A 90 -2.92 -3.05 -5.82
CA MET A 90 -1.58 -2.94 -5.25
C MET A 90 -1.52 -1.85 -4.19
N GLN A 91 -0.74 -2.08 -3.14
CA GLN A 91 -0.55 -1.15 -2.04
C GLN A 91 0.93 -0.94 -1.75
N ARG A 92 1.30 0.28 -1.35
CA ARG A 92 2.57 0.58 -0.70
C ARG A 92 2.28 1.21 0.65
N THR A 93 2.89 0.66 1.69
CA THR A 93 2.84 1.20 3.04
C THR A 93 4.10 2.05 3.27
N PRO A 94 4.00 3.27 3.81
CA PRO A 94 5.17 4.06 4.15
C PRO A 94 5.95 3.38 5.28
N PRO A 95 7.28 3.60 5.37
CA PRO A 95 8.04 3.10 6.49
C PRO A 95 7.48 3.65 7.82
N PRO A 96 7.56 2.90 8.92
CA PRO A 96 7.15 3.40 10.23
C PRO A 96 7.90 4.70 10.54
N ARG A 97 7.16 5.72 10.97
CA ARG A 97 7.78 6.98 11.42
C ARG A 97 8.70 6.64 12.59
N ARG A 98 10.02 6.74 12.39
CA ARG A 98 10.96 6.69 13.50
C ARG A 98 10.69 7.92 14.37
N SER A 99 10.10 7.68 15.54
CA SER A 99 10.21 8.61 16.66
C SER A 99 11.70 8.69 17.01
N LEU A 100 12.28 9.88 16.84
CA LEU A 100 13.58 10.23 17.40
C LEU A 100 13.50 10.29 18.92
#